data_AF-F5SZQ3-F1
#
_entry.id   AF-F5SZQ3-F1
#
_cell.length_a   1.000
_cell.length_b   1.000
_cell.length_c   1.000
_cell.angle_alpha   90.00
_cell.angle_beta   90.00
_cell.angle_gamma   90.00
#
_symmetry.space_group_name_H-M   'P 1'
#
loop_
_entity.id
_entity.type
_entity.pdbx_description
1 polymer ?
#
loop_
_entity_poly.entity_id
_entity_poly.type
_entity_poly.pdbx_seq_one_letter_code
_entity_poly.pdbx_strand_id
1 'polypeptide(L)' 'MKKSRDITEASARLEKAVAHIADDSYSPLLLYQCYEMTAISILDSEAHLYNEGELSAFLLGYLAAKQYQLGIQASELT' A
#
# COMPACT_ATOMS: atom_id res chain seq x y z
N MET A 1 -3.28 -22.32 -9.38
CA MET A 1 -2.33 -21.19 -9.44
C MET A 1 -3.04 -20.00 -10.07
N LYS A 2 -3.59 -19.10 -9.23
CA LYS A 2 -4.25 -17.89 -9.73
C LYS A 2 -3.15 -16.88 -10.09
N LYS A 3 -3.15 -16.52 -11.37
CA LYS A 3 -2.12 -15.75 -12.07
C LYS A 3 -2.32 -14.27 -11.74
N SER A 4 -1.26 -13.55 -11.36
CA SER A 4 -0.86 -12.14 -11.65
C SER A 4 -1.92 -11.01 -11.80
N ARG A 5 -3.14 -11.28 -12.27
CA ARG A 5 -4.31 -10.39 -12.26
C ARG A 5 -4.81 -10.05 -10.85
N ASP A 6 -4.71 -10.95 -9.86
CA ASP A 6 -5.16 -10.68 -8.48
C ASP A 6 -4.31 -9.60 -7.79
N ILE A 7 -2.99 -9.60 -8.00
CA ILE A 7 -2.09 -8.64 -7.32
C ILE A 7 -2.24 -7.21 -7.85
N THR A 8 -2.56 -7.06 -9.14
CA THR A 8 -2.88 -5.75 -9.73
C THR A 8 -4.17 -5.19 -9.13
N GLU A 9 -5.13 -6.07 -8.85
CA GLU A 9 -6.37 -5.68 -8.19
C GLU A 9 -6.14 -5.23 -6.75
N ALA A 10 -5.19 -5.87 -6.03
CA ALA A 10 -4.78 -5.43 -4.70
C ALA A 10 -4.24 -3.98 -4.70
N SER A 11 -3.38 -3.61 -5.66
CA SER A 11 -2.94 -2.20 -5.79
C SER A 11 -4.08 -1.24 -6.12
N ALA A 12 -5.03 -1.65 -6.97
CA ALA A 12 -6.17 -0.80 -7.30
C ALA A 12 -7.10 -0.58 -6.09
N ARG A 13 -7.30 -1.60 -5.26
CA ARG A 13 -8.04 -1.49 -3.99
C ARG A 13 -7.32 -0.60 -2.99
N LEU A 14 -6.00 -0.74 -2.87
CA LEU A 14 -5.16 0.11 -2.04
C LEU A 14 -5.33 1.59 -2.43
N GLU A 15 -5.14 1.91 -3.71
CA GLU A 15 -5.31 3.29 -4.22
C GLU A 15 -6.71 3.83 -3.97
N LYS A 16 -7.73 3.02 -4.23
CA LYS A 16 -9.12 3.44 -4.02
C LYS A 16 -9.43 3.72 -2.56
N ALA A 17 -8.96 2.84 -1.67
CA ALA A 17 -9.19 3.00 -0.23
C ALA A 17 -8.45 4.24 0.31
N VAL A 18 -7.22 4.47 -0.11
CA VAL A 18 -6.48 5.68 0.25
C VAL A 18 -7.16 6.93 -0.31
N ALA A 19 -7.63 6.93 -1.56
CA ALA A 19 -8.37 8.07 -2.13
C ALA A 19 -9.70 8.39 -1.42
N HIS A 20 -10.26 7.46 -0.64
CA HIS A 20 -11.44 7.71 0.19
C HIS A 20 -11.11 8.25 1.59
N ILE A 21 -9.87 8.07 2.05
CA ILE A 21 -9.42 8.45 3.39
C ILE A 21 -8.57 9.73 3.33
N ALA A 22 -7.76 9.86 2.29
CA ALA A 22 -6.86 10.98 2.07
C ALA A 22 -7.64 12.25 1.74
N ASP A 23 -7.21 13.34 2.36
CA ASP A 23 -7.69 14.70 2.07
C ASP A 23 -6.61 15.44 1.26
N ASP A 24 -7.03 16.34 0.37
CA ASP A 24 -6.10 17.14 -0.45
C ASP A 24 -5.14 18.01 0.40
N SER A 25 -5.48 18.24 1.67
CA SER A 25 -4.63 18.96 2.64
C SER A 25 -3.55 18.10 3.30
N TYR A 26 -3.51 16.79 3.06
CA TYR A 26 -2.54 15.91 3.70
C TYR A 26 -1.12 16.24 3.26
N SER A 27 -0.22 16.30 4.25
CA SER A 27 1.21 16.32 3.95
C SER A 27 1.62 15.01 3.28
N PRO A 28 2.73 15.00 2.52
CA PRO A 28 3.24 13.77 1.92
C PRO A 28 3.40 12.63 2.94
N LEU A 29 3.85 12.95 4.17
CA LEU A 29 3.99 11.97 5.25
C LEU A 29 2.64 11.41 5.72
N LEU A 30 1.63 12.26 5.92
CA LEU A 30 0.28 11.80 6.29
C LEU A 30 -0.33 10.93 5.19
N LEU A 31 -0.17 11.33 3.92
CA LEU A 31 -0.62 10.54 2.78
C LEU A 31 0.07 9.17 2.73
N TYR A 32 1.37 9.11 2.97
CA TYR A 32 2.11 7.85 3.07
C TYR A 32 1.64 6.98 4.23
N GLN A 33 1.40 7.55 5.41
CA GLN A 33 0.83 6.81 6.55
C GLN A 33 -0.53 6.21 6.21
N CYS A 34 -1.38 6.92 5.43
CA CYS A 34 -2.62 6.34 4.94
C CYS A 34 -2.38 5.12 4.03
N TYR A 35 -1.39 5.18 3.14
CA TYR A 35 -0.99 4.03 2.33
C TYR A 35 -0.52 2.86 3.20
N GLU A 36 0.31 3.10 4.22
CA GLU A 36 0.79 2.05 5.13
C GLU A 36 -0.35 1.40 5.91
N MET A 37 -1.20 2.21 6.55
CA MET A 37 -2.36 1.71 7.31
C MET A 37 -3.30 0.89 6.42
N THR A 38 -3.55 1.35 5.20
CA THR A 38 -4.42 0.66 4.25
C THR A 38 -3.78 -0.64 3.76
N ALA A 39 -2.48 -0.65 3.49
CA ALA A 39 -1.75 -1.86 3.10
C ALA A 39 -1.78 -2.92 4.19
N ILE A 40 -1.62 -2.54 5.46
CA ILE A 40 -1.76 -3.46 6.62
C ILE A 40 -3.18 -4.04 6.66
N SER A 41 -4.20 -3.21 6.53
CA SER A 41 -5.60 -3.67 6.55
C SER A 41 -5.92 -4.65 5.41
N ILE A 42 -5.39 -4.41 4.21
CA ILE A 42 -5.50 -5.33 3.08
C ILE A 42 -4.76 -6.63 3.36
N LEU A 43 -3.54 -6.57 3.92
CA LEU A 43 -2.76 -7.75 4.27
C LEU A 43 -3.50 -8.62 5.29
N ASP A 44 -4.01 -8.03 6.36
CA ASP A 44 -4.77 -8.72 7.41
C ASP A 44 -6.03 -9.38 6.86
N SER A 45 -6.70 -8.72 5.91
CA SER A 45 -7.97 -9.20 5.36
C SER A 45 -7.79 -10.22 4.25
N GLU A 46 -6.75 -10.09 3.42
CA GLU A 46 -6.66 -10.80 2.15
C GLU A 46 -5.45 -11.74 2.04
N ALA A 47 -4.47 -11.73 2.95
CA ALA A 47 -3.25 -12.56 2.82
C ALA A 47 -3.55 -14.05 2.55
N HIS A 48 -4.62 -14.59 3.13
CA HIS A 48 -5.08 -15.96 2.94
C HIS A 48 -5.54 -16.31 1.52
N LEU A 49 -5.76 -15.30 0.66
CA LEU A 49 -6.15 -15.46 -0.74
C LEU A 49 -4.96 -15.60 -1.70
N TYR A 50 -3.74 -15.30 -1.21
CA TYR A 50 -2.51 -15.29 -2.00
C TYR A 50 -1.56 -16.40 -1.53
N ASN A 51 -0.52 -16.68 -2.31
CA ASN A 51 0.54 -17.55 -1.81
C ASN A 51 1.26 -16.88 -0.64
N GLU A 52 1.86 -17.70 0.22
CA GLU A 52 2.60 -17.22 1.39
C GLU A 52 3.64 -16.15 0.99
N GLY A 53 3.57 -15.00 1.65
CA GLY A 53 4.48 -13.87 1.44
C GLY A 53 4.26 -13.06 0.16
N GLU A 54 3.43 -13.51 -0.78
CA GLU A 54 3.25 -12.86 -2.09
C GLU A 54 2.62 -11.46 -1.96
N LEU A 55 1.51 -11.35 -1.22
CA LEU A 55 0.83 -10.07 -1.00
C LEU A 55 1.70 -9.10 -0.18
N SER A 56 2.39 -9.61 0.85
CA SER A 56 3.27 -8.80 1.70
C SER A 56 4.44 -8.22 0.91
N ALA A 57 5.13 -9.06 0.13
CA ALA A 57 6.26 -8.62 -0.71
C ALA A 57 5.82 -7.56 -1.73
N PHE A 58 4.63 -7.74 -2.33
CA PHE A 58 4.07 -6.76 -3.25
C PHE A 58 3.75 -5.43 -2.58
N LEU A 59 3.02 -5.45 -1.46
CA LEU A 59 2.64 -4.23 -0.73
C LEU A 59 3.86 -3.46 -0.23
N LEU A 60 4.89 -4.15 0.26
CA LEU A 60 6.15 -3.51 0.65
C LEU A 60 6.84 -2.81 -0.54
N GLY A 61 6.88 -3.47 -1.71
CA GLY A 61 7.40 -2.85 -2.93
C GLY A 61 6.58 -1.63 -3.37
N TYR A 62 5.26 -1.70 -3.21
CA TYR A 62 4.35 -0.61 -3.51
C TYR A 62 4.57 0.60 -2.59
N LEU A 63 4.70 0.37 -1.29
CA LEU A 63 4.97 1.39 -0.29
C LEU A 63 6.33 2.07 -0.55
N ALA A 64 7.37 1.30 -0.85
CA ALA A 64 8.67 1.87 -1.22
C ALA A 64 8.58 2.78 -2.46
N ALA A 65 7.79 2.40 -3.47
CA ALA A 65 7.54 3.25 -4.64
C ALA A 65 6.77 4.53 -4.26
N LYS A 66 5.78 4.44 -3.36
CA LYS A 66 5.03 5.60 -2.86
C LYS A 66 5.89 6.54 -2.04
N GLN A 67 6.74 6.01 -1.18
CA GLN A 67 7.71 6.79 -0.42
C GLN A 67 8.57 7.66 -1.37
N TYR A 68 9.10 7.05 -2.44
CA TYR A 68 9.88 7.75 -3.45
C TYR A 68 9.05 8.80 -4.21
N GLN A 69 7.83 8.45 -4.64
CA GLN A 69 6.93 9.37 -5.35
C GLN A 69 6.53 10.59 -4.52
N LEU A 70 6.36 10.41 -3.22
CA LEU A 70 5.99 11.45 -2.28
C LEU A 70 7.19 12.26 -1.77
N GLY A 71 8.42 11.88 -2.16
CA GLY A 71 9.66 12.58 -1.78
C GLY A 71 10.07 12.36 -0.33
N ILE A 72 9.54 11.34 0.34
CA ILE A 72 9.76 11.09 1.77
C ILE A 72 11.14 10.45 1.97
N GLN A 73 11.96 11.09 2.79
CA GLN A 73 13.25 10.55 3.18
C GLN A 73 13.07 9.42 4.20
N ALA A 74 13.96 8.42 4.16
CA ALA A 74 13.92 7.33 5.15
C ALA A 74 14.05 7.82 6.60
N SER A 75 14.69 8.97 6.82
CA SER A 75 14.79 9.63 8.13
C SER A 75 13.48 10.24 8.64
N GLU A 76 12.48 10.41 7.79
CA GLU A 76 11.16 10.93 8.17
C GLU A 76 10.20 9.82 8.60
N LEU A 77 10.61 8.55 8.46
CA LEU A 77 9.85 7.34 8.83
C LEU A 77 10.31 6.71 10.15
N THR A 78 11.33 7.28 10.79
CA THR A 78 11.95 6.84 12.05
C THR A 78 11.63 7.77 13.20
#